data_AF-A0A3A3AB55-F1
#
_entry.id   AF-A0A3A3AB55-F1
#
_cell.length_a   1.000
_cell.length_b   1.000
_cell.length_c   1.000
_cell.angle_alpha   90.00
_cell.angle_beta   90.00
_cell.angle_gamma   90.00
#
_symmetry.space_group_name_H-M   'P 1'
#
loop_
_entity.id
_entity.type
_entity.pdbx_description
1 polymer ?
#
loop_
_entity_poly.entity_id
_entity_poly.type
_entity_poly.pdbx_seq_one_letter_code
_entity_poly.pdbx_strand_id
1 'polypeptide(L)'
;MCYAISARYPRGHLDAVGYWAETNIFGGAVVFGRGPDEGARHCNGAYLHPRYPAPLFQLSENQLAIFALAGSEESHRELSLPFVCEPGAKQVDHYTAFKDLNIYRDRYERRVDSIRRHGPCVVRLEDHPELQEFGKMAWEMFGSPRNAQRDE
;
A
#
# COMPACT_ATOMS: atom_id res chain seq x y z
N MET A 1 -1.17 -4.42 -10.03
CA MET A 1 -1.89 -3.16 -9.75
C MET A 1 -3.00 -3.47 -8.76
N CYS A 2 -2.94 -2.92 -7.55
CA CYS A 2 -4.08 -2.90 -6.64
C CYS A 2 -5.21 -2.13 -7.34
N TYR A 3 -6.46 -2.58 -7.21
CA TYR A 3 -7.65 -1.88 -7.76
C TYR A 3 -8.03 -2.06 -9.23
N ALA A 4 -7.36 -2.93 -9.98
CA ALA A 4 -7.71 -3.19 -11.38
C ALA A 4 -8.83 -4.24 -11.60
N ILE A 5 -9.13 -5.07 -10.58
CA ILE A 5 -10.05 -6.21 -10.71
C ILE A 5 -11.44 -5.80 -10.25
N SER A 6 -12.29 -5.35 -11.17
CA SER A 6 -13.66 -4.88 -10.87
C SER A 6 -14.50 -5.92 -10.12
N ALA A 7 -14.33 -7.20 -10.41
CA ALA A 7 -15.05 -8.30 -9.76
C ALA A 7 -14.84 -8.38 -8.23
N ARG A 8 -13.84 -7.68 -7.68
CA ARG A 8 -13.58 -7.59 -6.24
C ARG A 8 -14.50 -6.61 -5.52
N TYR A 9 -15.13 -5.69 -6.24
CA TYR A 9 -15.90 -4.58 -5.68
C TYR A 9 -17.41 -4.81 -5.84
N PRO A 10 -18.25 -4.48 -4.84
CA PRO A 10 -19.70 -4.68 -4.93
C PRO A 10 -20.35 -3.92 -6.10
N ARG A 11 -19.88 -2.71 -6.43
CA ARG A 11 -20.38 -1.92 -7.56
C ARG A 11 -19.54 -2.09 -8.82
N GLY A 12 -18.66 -3.10 -8.85
CA GLY A 12 -17.90 -3.50 -10.02
C GLY A 12 -17.00 -2.39 -10.57
N HIS A 13 -17.25 -2.00 -11.82
CA HIS A 13 -16.43 -1.03 -12.53
C HIS A 13 -16.49 0.39 -11.96
N LEU A 14 -17.61 0.79 -11.36
CA LEU A 14 -17.75 2.13 -10.79
C LEU A 14 -16.78 2.35 -9.62
N ASP A 15 -16.71 1.37 -8.72
CA ASP A 15 -15.73 1.37 -7.64
C ASP A 15 -14.30 1.32 -8.18
N ALA A 16 -14.03 0.48 -9.19
CA ALA A 16 -12.71 0.37 -9.80
C ALA A 16 -12.23 1.70 -10.41
N VAL A 17 -13.12 2.45 -11.08
CA VAL A 17 -12.78 3.77 -11.64
C VAL A 17 -12.50 4.79 -10.53
N GLY A 18 -13.30 4.81 -9.47
CA GLY A 18 -13.05 5.68 -8.31
C GLY A 18 -11.70 5.41 -7.67
N TYR A 19 -11.37 4.14 -7.41
CA TYR A 19 -10.08 3.76 -6.86
C TYR A 19 -8.93 4.04 -7.84
N TRP A 20 -9.13 3.87 -9.14
CA TRP A 20 -8.15 4.27 -10.15
C TRP A 20 -7.89 5.77 -10.09
N ALA A 21 -8.93 6.61 -10.01
CA ALA A 21 -8.77 8.07 -9.93
C ALA A 21 -7.97 8.46 -8.67
N GLU A 22 -8.34 7.94 -7.51
CA GLU A 22 -7.61 8.17 -6.26
C GLU A 22 -6.15 7.71 -6.33
N THR A 23 -5.90 6.58 -6.98
CA THR A 23 -4.55 6.07 -7.16
C THR A 23 -3.68 7.02 -7.99
N ASN A 24 -4.26 7.79 -8.90
CA ASN A 24 -3.54 8.81 -9.67
C ASN A 24 -3.47 10.16 -8.95
N ILE A 25 -4.46 10.51 -8.11
CA ILE A 25 -4.50 11.77 -7.37
C ILE A 25 -3.65 11.68 -6.10
N PHE A 26 -3.92 10.71 -5.24
CA PHE A 26 -3.29 10.57 -3.91
C PHE A 26 -2.12 9.58 -3.90
N GLY A 27 -1.90 8.82 -4.98
CA GLY A 27 -0.91 7.74 -5.03
C GLY A 27 -1.43 6.39 -4.51
N GLY A 28 -2.67 6.35 -4.04
CA GLY A 28 -3.34 5.17 -3.51
C GLY A 28 -4.74 5.48 -3.01
N ALA A 29 -5.40 4.48 -2.44
CA ALA A 29 -6.71 4.67 -1.82
C ALA A 29 -6.56 4.94 -0.33
N VAL A 30 -7.15 6.04 0.15
CA VAL A 30 -7.15 6.37 1.59
C VAL A 30 -8.19 5.53 2.32
N VAL A 31 -7.79 4.87 3.41
CA VAL A 31 -8.64 4.02 4.25
C VAL A 31 -8.48 4.40 5.72
N PHE A 32 -9.46 4.06 6.56
CA PHE A 32 -9.53 4.56 7.94
C PHE A 32 -9.52 3.42 8.95
N GLY A 33 -8.76 3.58 10.03
CA GLY A 33 -8.82 2.68 11.17
C GLY A 33 -10.10 2.93 11.97
N ARG A 34 -11.00 1.96 12.00
CA ARG A 34 -12.29 2.06 12.70
C ARG A 34 -12.23 1.66 14.18
N GLY A 35 -11.06 1.20 14.65
CA GLY A 35 -10.88 0.72 16.01
C GLY A 35 -11.25 -0.76 16.19
N PRO A 36 -11.20 -1.27 17.43
CA PRO A 36 -11.41 -2.68 17.71
C PRO A 36 -12.87 -3.10 17.45
N ASP A 37 -13.81 -2.20 17.72
CA ASP A 37 -15.23 -2.48 17.59
C ASP A 37 -15.69 -2.34 16.14
N GLU A 38 -16.27 -3.42 15.64
CA GLU A 38 -16.76 -3.53 14.29
C GLU A 38 -17.93 -2.55 14.07
N GLY A 39 -17.78 -1.63 13.11
CA GLY A 39 -18.80 -0.61 12.81
C GLY A 39 -18.74 0.65 13.69
N ALA A 40 -17.71 0.79 14.54
CA ALA A 40 -17.48 2.02 15.28
C ALA A 40 -17.26 3.22 14.34
N ARG A 41 -17.78 4.38 14.77
CA ARG A 41 -17.63 5.66 14.04
C ARG A 41 -16.32 6.37 14.34
N HIS A 42 -15.51 5.83 15.25
CA HIS A 42 -14.22 6.39 15.59
C HIS A 42 -13.25 6.22 14.41
N CYS A 43 -12.46 7.25 14.16
CA CYS A 43 -11.39 7.23 13.18
C CYS A 43 -10.06 7.34 13.95
N ASN A 44 -9.43 6.20 14.18
CA ASN A 44 -8.18 6.12 14.97
C ASN A 44 -6.94 6.45 14.14
N GLY A 45 -7.11 6.71 12.84
CA GLY A 45 -6.06 7.11 11.92
C GLY A 45 -6.48 6.87 10.47
N ALA A 46 -5.79 7.53 9.53
CA ALA A 46 -5.92 7.27 8.11
C ALA A 46 -4.64 6.64 7.56
N TYR A 47 -4.81 5.75 6.60
CA TYR A 47 -3.74 5.02 5.95
C TYR A 47 -3.89 5.13 4.44
N LEU A 48 -2.79 5.17 3.72
CA LEU A 48 -2.80 5.03 2.26
C LEU A 48 -2.53 3.57 1.89
N HIS A 49 -3.40 2.98 1.07
CA HIS A 49 -3.13 1.73 0.38
C HIS A 49 -2.61 2.02 -1.04
N PRO A 50 -1.30 1.85 -1.30
CA PRO A 50 -0.68 2.30 -2.54
C PRO A 50 -1.10 1.50 -3.78
N ARG A 51 -0.81 2.05 -4.97
CA ARG A 51 -1.08 1.44 -6.30
C ARG A 51 -0.49 0.04 -6.48
N TYR A 52 0.70 -0.16 -5.92
CA TYR A 52 1.51 -1.35 -6.07
C TYR A 52 1.36 -2.23 -4.83
N PRO A 53 1.60 -3.56 -4.93
CA PRO A 53 1.51 -4.47 -3.79
C PRO A 53 2.60 -4.12 -2.77
N ALA A 54 2.30 -3.16 -1.91
CA ALA A 54 3.11 -2.69 -0.80
C ALA A 54 2.20 -2.54 0.43
N PRO A 55 2.79 -2.53 1.64
CA PRO A 55 2.03 -2.28 2.86
C PRO A 55 1.27 -0.96 2.81
N LEU A 56 0.16 -0.90 3.53
CA LEU A 56 -0.45 0.38 3.87
C LEU A 56 0.52 1.15 4.76
N PHE A 57 0.57 2.47 4.61
CA PHE A 57 1.29 3.33 5.55
C PHE A 57 0.35 4.38 6.14
N GLN A 58 0.58 4.71 7.41
CA GLN A 58 -0.18 5.75 8.10
C GLN A 58 0.18 7.12 7.54
N LEU A 59 -0.85 7.94 7.23
CA LEU A 59 -0.66 9.32 6.84
C LEU A 59 -0.20 10.15 8.05
N SER A 60 0.75 11.05 7.83
CA SER A 60 1.16 12.04 8.85
C SER A 60 0.08 13.10 9.05
N GLU A 61 0.14 13.84 10.16
CA GLU A 61 -0.79 14.96 10.43
C GLU A 61 -0.77 16.02 9.29
N ASN A 62 0.40 16.25 8.70
CA ASN A 62 0.55 17.16 7.57
C ASN A 62 -0.16 16.61 6.32
N GLN A 63 0.02 15.32 6.01
CA GLN A 63 -0.66 14.67 4.89
C GLN A 63 -2.18 14.60 5.12
N LEU A 64 -2.62 14.41 6.36
CA LEU A 64 -4.03 14.48 6.75
C LEU A 64 -4.64 15.87 6.53
N ALA A 65 -3.92 16.93 6.89
CA ALA A 65 -4.35 18.30 6.65
C ALA A 65 -4.49 18.58 5.14
N ILE A 66 -3.53 18.11 4.33
CA ILE A 66 -3.60 18.20 2.87
C ILE A 66 -4.80 17.41 2.33
N PHE A 67 -5.04 16.20 2.85
CA PHE A 67 -6.18 15.37 2.46
C PHE A 67 -7.52 16.03 2.78
N ALA A 68 -7.65 16.66 3.95
CA ALA A 68 -8.84 17.42 4.32
C ALA A 68 -9.04 18.63 3.40
N LEU A 69 -7.97 19.34 3.05
CA LEU A 69 -8.02 20.48 2.14
C LEU A 69 -8.41 20.07 0.72
N ALA A 70 -7.94 18.91 0.25
CA ALA A 70 -8.29 18.35 -1.07
C ALA A 70 -9.79 18.08 -1.24
N GLY A 71 -10.50 17.80 -0.15
CA GLY A 71 -11.95 17.60 -0.13
C GLY A 71 -12.77 18.88 0.09
N SER A 72 -12.12 20.03 0.28
CA SER A 72 -12.78 21.32 0.54
C SER A 72 -12.95 22.16 -0.73
N GLU A 73 -13.92 23.08 -0.74
CA GLU A 73 -14.12 24.02 -1.85
C GLU A 73 -12.94 25.00 -2.02
N GLU A 74 -12.06 25.11 -1.03
CA GLU A 74 -10.89 26.01 -1.00
C GLU A 74 -9.66 25.45 -1.75
N SER A 75 -9.88 24.51 -2.68
CA SER A 75 -8.86 23.78 -3.46
C SER A 75 -7.98 24.62 -4.40
N HIS A 76 -7.97 25.95 -4.28
CA HIS A 76 -7.16 26.87 -5.09
C HIS A 76 -5.65 26.85 -4.76
N ARG A 77 -5.21 26.05 -3.78
CA ARG A 77 -3.79 25.92 -3.41
C ARG A 77 -3.16 24.70 -4.07
N GLU A 78 -1.89 24.83 -4.47
CA GLU A 78 -1.09 23.68 -4.89
C GLU A 78 -0.96 22.68 -3.73
N LEU A 79 -1.54 21.49 -3.91
CA LEU A 79 -1.47 20.41 -2.93
C LEU A 79 -0.25 19.55 -3.21
N SER A 80 0.51 19.21 -2.16
CA SER A 80 1.63 18.27 -2.27
C SER A 80 1.08 16.84 -2.39
N LEU A 81 0.74 16.46 -3.62
CA LEU A 81 0.23 15.16 -4.02
C LEU A 81 1.09 14.57 -5.15
N PRO A 82 1.23 13.24 -5.25
CA PRO A 82 0.63 12.20 -4.40
C PRO A 82 1.29 12.08 -3.03
N PHE A 83 0.63 11.42 -2.09
CA PHE A 83 1.22 11.13 -0.77
C PHE A 83 2.32 10.08 -0.88
N VAL A 84 3.34 10.23 -0.05
CA VAL A 84 4.51 9.35 0.00
C VAL A 84 4.68 8.81 1.41
N CYS A 85 5.13 7.57 1.57
CA CYS A 85 5.43 7.00 2.87
C CYS A 85 6.59 7.78 3.51
N GLU A 86 6.31 8.48 4.61
CA GLU A 86 7.34 9.20 5.37
C GLU A 86 8.23 8.23 6.17
N PRO A 87 9.50 8.58 6.43
CA PRO A 87 10.38 7.79 7.29
C PRO A 87 9.77 7.60 8.68
N GLY A 88 9.71 6.34 9.14
CA GLY A 88 9.12 6.00 10.45
C GLY A 88 7.60 5.88 10.47
N ALA A 89 6.91 6.09 9.35
CA ALA A 89 5.47 5.85 9.25
C ALA A 89 5.14 4.38 9.56
N LYS A 90 4.08 4.17 10.34
CA LYS A 90 3.59 2.83 10.65
C LYS A 90 3.09 2.15 9.38
N GLN A 91 3.67 0.99 9.07
CA GLN A 91 3.29 0.16 7.94
C GLN A 91 2.48 -1.06 8.38
N VAL A 92 1.48 -1.45 7.58
CA VAL A 92 0.58 -2.56 7.88
C VAL A 92 0.30 -3.35 6.61
N ASP A 93 0.47 -4.67 6.67
CA ASP A 93 0.08 -5.54 5.55
C ASP A 93 -1.39 -5.37 5.20
N HIS A 94 -1.71 -5.31 3.91
CA HIS A 94 -3.08 -5.07 3.45
C HIS A 94 -4.06 -6.15 3.90
N TYR A 95 -3.62 -7.41 3.93
CA TYR A 95 -4.48 -8.50 4.36
C TYR A 95 -4.87 -8.35 5.83
N THR A 96 -3.89 -8.15 6.70
CA THR A 96 -4.08 -7.93 8.14
C THR A 96 -4.87 -6.65 8.43
N ALA A 97 -4.60 -5.57 7.68
CA ALA A 97 -5.32 -4.31 7.79
C ALA A 97 -6.83 -4.48 7.59
N PHE A 98 -7.23 -5.11 6.48
CA PHE A 98 -8.64 -5.27 6.12
C PHE A 98 -9.35 -6.37 6.91
N LYS A 99 -8.65 -7.47 7.24
CA LYS A 99 -9.26 -8.64 7.90
C LYS A 99 -9.29 -8.52 9.42
N ASP A 100 -8.19 -8.10 10.03
CA ASP A 100 -7.96 -8.27 11.46
C ASP A 100 -7.96 -6.94 12.24
N LEU A 101 -7.65 -5.81 11.58
CA LEU A 101 -7.45 -4.51 12.23
C LEU A 101 -8.54 -3.47 11.97
N ASN A 102 -9.62 -3.85 11.29
CA ASN A 102 -10.72 -2.96 10.92
C ASN A 102 -10.28 -1.65 10.23
N ILE A 103 -9.30 -1.75 9.31
CA ILE A 103 -8.82 -0.60 8.53
C ILE A 103 -9.47 -0.65 7.15
N TYR A 104 -10.54 0.10 6.93
CA TYR A 104 -11.28 0.15 5.67
C TYR A 104 -12.05 1.46 5.53
N ARG A 105 -12.42 1.82 4.29
CA ARG A 105 -13.31 2.97 4.08
C ARG A 105 -14.75 2.61 4.41
N ASP A 106 -15.22 1.50 3.85
CA ASP A 106 -16.48 0.81 4.16
C ASP A 106 -16.15 -0.67 4.36
N ARG A 107 -16.81 -1.34 5.33
CA ARG A 107 -16.62 -2.78 5.56
C ARG A 107 -16.89 -3.60 4.31
N TYR A 108 -17.86 -3.17 3.52
CA TYR A 108 -18.28 -3.88 2.32
C TYR A 108 -17.57 -3.36 1.07
N GLU A 109 -16.61 -2.45 1.19
CA GLU A 109 -15.99 -1.80 0.03
C GLU A 109 -15.35 -2.80 -0.95
N ARG A 110 -14.90 -3.97 -0.46
CA ARG A 110 -14.27 -5.01 -1.27
C ARG A 110 -14.47 -6.38 -0.65
N ARG A 111 -14.42 -7.41 -1.47
CA ARG A 111 -14.31 -8.80 -1.00
C ARG A 111 -12.89 -9.07 -0.52
N VAL A 112 -12.76 -9.35 0.77
CA VAL A 112 -11.52 -9.84 1.40
C VAL A 112 -11.53 -11.36 1.30
N ASP A 113 -10.51 -11.94 0.67
CA ASP A 113 -10.41 -13.39 0.55
C ASP A 113 -10.22 -14.00 1.94
N SER A 114 -10.97 -15.04 2.28
CA SER A 114 -10.88 -15.72 3.58
C SER A 114 -9.51 -16.34 3.82
N ILE A 115 -8.81 -16.69 2.74
CA ILE A 115 -7.48 -17.29 2.72
C ILE A 115 -6.46 -16.22 2.32
N ARG A 116 -5.40 -16.07 3.11
CA ARG A 116 -4.24 -15.27 2.71
C ARG A 116 -3.60 -15.97 1.51
N ARG A 117 -3.76 -15.40 0.32
CA ARG A 117 -2.98 -15.87 -0.84
C ARG A 117 -1.52 -15.65 -0.47
N HIS A 118 -0.69 -16.67 -0.68
CA HIS A 118 0.75 -16.53 -0.47
C HIS A 118 1.20 -15.33 -1.32
N GLY A 119 2.11 -14.53 -0.75
CA GLY A 119 2.60 -13.32 -1.40
C GLY A 119 3.07 -13.59 -2.83
N PRO A 120 3.10 -12.57 -3.70
CA PRO A 120 3.57 -12.77 -5.06
C PRO A 120 4.97 -13.41 -5.02
N CYS A 121 5.19 -14.42 -5.87
CA CYS A 121 6.51 -15.05 -6.02
C CYS A 121 7.58 -14.10 -6.58
N VAL A 122 7.15 -12.92 -7.07
CA VAL A 122 7.99 -11.85 -7.59
C VAL A 122 7.68 -10.59 -6.78
N VAL A 123 8.71 -10.03 -6.16
CA VAL A 123 8.65 -8.77 -5.42
C VAL A 123 9.63 -7.78 -6.02
N ARG A 124 9.39 -6.48 -5.80
CA ARG A 124 10.35 -5.45 -6.22
C ARG A 124 11.50 -5.42 -5.25
N LEU A 125 12.71 -5.46 -5.77
CA LEU A 125 13.91 -5.45 -4.95
C LEU A 125 14.04 -4.14 -4.16
N GLU A 126 13.52 -3.02 -4.71
CA GLU A 126 13.53 -1.71 -4.04
C GLU A 126 12.77 -1.70 -2.71
N ASP A 127 11.69 -2.48 -2.61
CA ASP A 127 10.78 -2.50 -1.47
C ASP A 127 11.24 -3.45 -0.34
N HIS A 128 12.28 -4.26 -0.61
CA HIS A 128 12.75 -5.33 0.25
C HIS A 128 14.27 -5.21 0.48
N PRO A 129 14.71 -4.35 1.43
CA PRO A 129 16.14 -4.15 1.72
C PRO A 129 16.85 -5.46 2.11
N GLU A 130 16.16 -6.38 2.76
CA GLU A 130 16.67 -7.70 3.11
C GLU A 130 17.02 -8.54 1.87
N LEU A 131 16.25 -8.39 0.78
CA LEU A 131 16.54 -9.07 -0.49
C LEU A 131 17.65 -8.37 -1.26
N GLN A 132 17.80 -7.05 -1.13
CA GLN A 132 18.96 -6.33 -1.68
C GLN A 132 20.26 -6.79 -1.03
N GLU A 133 20.28 -6.90 0.29
CA GLU A 133 21.42 -7.40 1.04
C GLU A 133 21.73 -8.85 0.65
N PHE A 134 20.72 -9.72 0.57
CA PHE A 134 20.90 -11.09 0.10
C PHE A 134 21.49 -11.15 -1.32
N GLY A 135 20.99 -10.31 -2.24
CA GLY A 135 21.51 -10.23 -3.60
C GLY A 135 22.99 -9.81 -3.65
N LYS A 136 23.39 -8.85 -2.80
CA LYS A 136 24.80 -8.44 -2.65
C LYS A 136 25.66 -9.59 -2.11
N MET A 137 25.22 -10.26 -1.04
CA MET A 137 25.94 -11.40 -0.46
C MET A 137 26.09 -12.55 -1.47
N ALA A 138 25.03 -12.86 -2.21
CA ALA A 138 25.06 -13.90 -3.24
C ALA A 138 26.04 -13.53 -4.38
N TRP A 139 26.07 -12.26 -4.79
CA TRP A 139 27.05 -11.78 -5.77
C TRP A 139 28.49 -11.88 -5.26
N GLU A 140 28.73 -11.58 -3.99
CA GLU A 140 30.06 -11.74 -3.38
C GLU A 140 30.50 -13.21 -3.29
N MET A 141 29.56 -14.11 -2.97
CA MET A 141 29.82 -15.55 -2.85
C MET A 141 30.00 -16.25 -4.21
N PHE A 142 29.19 -15.89 -5.21
CA PHE A 142 29.09 -16.64 -6.47
C PHE A 142 29.48 -15.85 -7.72
N GLY A 143 29.55 -14.51 -7.64
CA GLY A 143 29.87 -13.61 -8.75
C GLY A 143 31.36 -13.28 -8.90
N SER A 144 32.23 -13.78 -8.02
CA SER A 144 33.67 -13.58 -8.14
C SER A 144 34.25 -14.50 -9.24
N PRO A 145 34.95 -13.99 -10.26
CA PRO A 145 35.64 -14.80 -11.27
C PRO A 145 36.91 -15.43 -10.67
N ARG A 146 36.75 -16.31 -9.69
CA ARG A 146 37.83 -17.11 -9.10
C ARG A 146 37.84 -18.57 -9.55
N ASN A 147 36.88 -18.97 -10.41
CA ASN A 147 36.77 -20.32 -10.95
C ASN A 147 37.13 -20.41 -12.46
N ALA A 148 37.79 -19.40 -13.03
CA ALA A 148 38.23 -19.41 -14.43
C ALA A 148 39.72 -19.78 -14.63
N GLN A 149 40.42 -20.22 -13.57
CA GLN A 149 41.81 -20.67 -13.68
C GLN A 149 42.00 -21.99 -12.93
N ARG A 150 41.81 -23.09 -13.66
CA ARG A 150 42.47 -24.39 -13.50
C ARG A 150 41.91 -25.26 -14.61
N ASP A 151 42.69 -25.40 -15.67
CA ASP A 151 42.85 -26.60 -16.51
C ASP A 151 43.76 -26.22 -17.69
N GLU A 152 45.07 -26.18 -17.41
CA GLU A 152 46.15 -26.43 -18.39
C GLU A 152 47.02 -27.56 -17.84
#